data_AF-A0A949VN98-F1
#
_entry.id   AF-A0A949VN98-F1
#
_cell.length_a   1.000
_cell.length_b   1.000
_cell.length_c   1.000
_cell.angle_alpha   90.00
_cell.angle_beta   90.00
_cell.angle_gamma   90.00
#
_symmetry.space_group_name_H-M   'P 1'
#
loop_
_entity.id
_entity.type
_entity.pdbx_description
1 polymer ?
#
loop_
_entity_poly.entity_id
_entity_poly.type
_entity_poly.pdbx_seq_one_letter_code
_entity_poly.pdbx_strand_id
1 'polypeptide(L)'
;MTSDTNPRAGQTGTSSLPATDWSKKPLYELIEHIVERHHEYLREELPAIEEKLELMTVRLGEGARGTLGPLLDVFSGMKNELDDHMRKEEMILFPFIERTERSFEEGVPADPPPFGTVRNPIQTMLIDHDSTFDALKQIRQMTNGYTLPGEDREAHEALYKGLEELESDLRIHIHLENDILFPRALALEKDAIR
;
A
#
# COMPACT_ATOMS: atom_id res chain seq x y z
N MET A 1 -36.94 -14.35 47.68
CA MET A 1 -37.25 -14.22 46.24
C MET A 1 -37.00 -12.76 45.91
N THR A 2 -35.73 -12.37 45.82
CA THR A 2 -34.90 -12.35 44.59
C THR A 2 -35.37 -11.31 43.58
N SER A 3 -34.37 -10.53 43.16
CA SER A 3 -34.24 -9.74 41.93
C SER A 3 -34.34 -8.23 42.15
N ASP A 4 -33.21 -7.50 42.17
CA ASP A 4 -32.32 -7.16 41.03
C ASP A 4 -33.04 -6.29 39.99
N THR A 5 -32.53 -5.20 39.43
CA THR A 5 -31.24 -4.51 39.49
C THR A 5 -31.43 -3.12 38.85
N ASN A 6 -30.72 -2.14 39.41
CA ASN A 6 -29.95 -1.04 38.80
C ASN A 6 -30.23 -0.57 37.34
N PRO A 7 -30.31 0.76 37.09
CA PRO A 7 -30.30 1.36 35.76
C PRO A 7 -28.87 1.64 35.28
N ARG A 8 -28.48 1.18 34.07
CA ARG A 8 -27.42 1.82 33.24
C ARG A 8 -27.17 1.10 31.91
N ALA A 9 -27.24 1.84 30.82
CA ALA A 9 -26.30 1.81 29.70
C ALA A 9 -26.60 3.09 28.90
N GLY A 10 -25.75 4.10 28.85
CA GLY A 10 -24.34 4.01 28.50
C GLY A 10 -24.22 4.49 27.06
N GLN A 11 -24.12 5.81 26.88
CA GLN A 11 -23.76 6.41 25.60
C GLN A 11 -22.37 5.89 25.22
N THR A 12 -22.30 5.01 24.22
CA THR A 12 -21.04 4.60 23.61
C THR A 12 -20.64 5.66 22.60
N GLY A 13 -19.93 6.69 23.06
CA GLY A 13 -19.12 7.51 22.18
C GLY A 13 -17.92 6.68 21.73
N THR A 14 -17.91 6.21 20.49
CA THR A 14 -16.71 5.71 19.83
C THR A 14 -15.80 6.90 19.57
N SER A 15 -14.95 7.23 20.54
CA SER A 15 -13.86 8.19 20.36
C SER A 15 -12.80 7.53 19.48
N SER A 16 -12.93 7.64 18.17
CA SER A 16 -11.81 7.39 17.25
C SER A 16 -10.75 8.44 17.54
N LEU A 17 -9.52 8.01 17.83
CA LEU A 17 -8.37 8.93 17.88
C LEU A 17 -8.32 9.73 16.55
N PRO A 18 -7.97 11.02 16.58
CA PRO A 18 -7.80 11.79 15.36
C PRO A 18 -6.71 11.13 14.50
N ALA A 19 -6.97 11.01 13.19
CA ALA A 19 -5.97 10.52 12.24
C ALA A 19 -4.67 11.35 12.37
N THR A 20 -3.52 10.66 12.35
CA THR A 20 -2.21 11.32 12.40
C THR A 20 -2.05 12.28 11.23
N ASP A 21 -1.70 13.53 11.52
CA ASP A 21 -1.39 14.53 10.49
C ASP A 21 0.05 14.35 10.00
N TRP A 22 0.23 13.45 9.04
CA TRP A 22 1.53 13.09 8.45
C TRP A 22 2.23 14.28 7.77
N SER A 23 1.51 15.34 7.40
CA SER A 23 2.11 16.54 6.80
C SER A 23 3.03 17.30 7.76
N LYS A 24 2.89 17.06 9.07
CA LYS A 24 3.65 17.74 10.14
C LYS A 24 4.70 16.86 10.80
N LYS A 25 4.74 15.57 10.48
CA LYS A 25 5.72 14.63 11.04
C LYS A 25 7.05 14.68 10.29
N PRO A 26 8.19 14.38 10.94
CA PRO A 26 9.45 14.15 10.23
C PRO A 26 9.28 13.12 9.11
N LEU A 27 10.04 13.25 8.03
CA LEU A 27 9.97 12.32 6.89
C LEU A 27 10.41 10.92 7.30
N TYR A 28 11.41 10.78 8.17
CA TYR A 28 11.81 9.48 8.69
C TYR A 28 10.67 8.77 9.46
N GLU A 29 9.83 9.48 10.21
CA GLU A 29 8.66 8.88 10.89
C GLU A 29 7.58 8.44 9.88
N LEU A 30 7.39 9.20 8.80
CA LEU A 30 6.45 8.83 7.74
C LEU A 30 6.96 7.62 6.94
N ILE A 31 8.25 7.56 6.65
CA ILE A 31 8.91 6.43 6.00
C ILE A 31 8.78 5.17 6.86
N GLU A 32 9.10 5.26 8.15
CA GLU A 32 8.95 4.15 9.10
C GLU A 32 7.50 3.65 9.10
N HIS A 33 6.53 4.56 9.15
CA HIS A 33 5.11 4.19 9.07
C HIS A 33 4.75 3.49 7.77
N ILE A 34 5.22 3.98 6.62
CA ILE A 34 4.97 3.36 5.30
C ILE A 34 5.52 1.94 5.29
N VAL A 35 6.77 1.75 5.72
CA VAL A 35 7.40 0.43 5.73
C VAL A 35 6.67 -0.52 6.69
N GLU A 36 6.48 -0.11 7.94
CA GLU A 36 5.91 -0.97 8.98
C GLU A 36 4.43 -1.31 8.74
N ARG A 37 3.64 -0.37 8.19
CA ARG A 37 2.20 -0.55 8.04
C ARG A 37 1.80 -1.07 6.68
N HIS A 38 2.44 -0.59 5.62
CA HIS A 38 2.04 -0.88 4.24
C HIS A 38 2.98 -1.91 3.61
N HIS A 39 4.30 -1.74 3.69
CA HIS A 39 5.21 -2.70 3.04
C HIS A 39 5.19 -4.07 3.73
N GLU A 40 5.17 -4.13 5.07
CA GLU A 40 5.01 -5.41 5.78
C GLU A 40 3.69 -6.11 5.41
N TYR A 41 2.59 -5.35 5.34
CA TYR A 41 1.29 -5.87 4.90
C TYR A 41 1.34 -6.43 3.48
N LEU A 42 1.94 -5.71 2.54
CA LEU A 42 2.08 -6.15 1.14
C LEU A 42 2.94 -7.42 1.02
N ARG A 43 4.03 -7.52 1.79
CA ARG A 43 4.90 -8.71 1.78
C ARG A 43 4.19 -9.97 2.27
N GLU A 44 3.17 -9.83 3.13
CA GLU A 44 2.35 -10.95 3.58
C GLU A 44 1.18 -11.24 2.63
N GLU A 45 0.42 -10.21 2.24
CA GLU A 45 -0.84 -10.39 1.52
C GLU A 45 -0.67 -10.68 0.03
N LEU A 46 0.30 -10.08 -0.66
CA LEU A 46 0.53 -10.34 -2.08
C LEU A 46 0.76 -11.82 -2.38
N PRO A 47 1.70 -12.54 -1.72
CA PRO A 47 1.87 -13.97 -1.96
C PRO A 47 0.67 -14.81 -1.51
N ALA A 48 -0.01 -14.43 -0.42
CA ALA A 48 -1.18 -15.17 0.07
C ALA A 48 -2.38 -15.09 -0.89
N ILE A 49 -2.60 -13.93 -1.50
CA ILE A 49 -3.65 -13.74 -2.51
C ILE A 49 -3.29 -14.50 -3.80
N GLU A 50 -2.03 -14.44 -4.25
CA GLU A 50 -1.57 -15.17 -5.43
C GLU A 50 -1.79 -16.68 -5.27
N GLU A 51 -1.34 -17.26 -4.15
CA GLU A 51 -1.50 -18.70 -3.85
C GLU A 51 -2.99 -19.09 -3.88
N LYS A 52 -3.85 -18.26 -3.29
CA LYS A 52 -5.30 -18.52 -3.28
C LYS A 52 -5.89 -18.50 -4.68
N LEU A 53 -5.47 -17.54 -5.50
CA LEU A 53 -5.93 -17.40 -6.88
C LEU A 53 -5.46 -18.57 -7.76
N GLU A 54 -4.22 -19.04 -7.58
CA GLU A 54 -3.70 -20.25 -8.22
C GLU A 54 -4.51 -21.49 -7.83
N LEU A 55 -4.72 -21.71 -6.52
CA LEU A 55 -5.48 -22.85 -5.99
C LEU A 55 -6.91 -22.87 -6.53
N MET A 56 -7.58 -21.72 -6.58
CA MET A 56 -8.94 -21.61 -7.14
C MET A 56 -8.98 -21.93 -8.63
N THR A 57 -7.99 -21.44 -9.40
CA THR A 57 -7.87 -21.71 -10.84
C THR A 57 -7.69 -23.21 -11.12
N VAL A 58 -6.99 -23.94 -10.26
CA VAL A 58 -6.83 -25.40 -10.37
C VAL A 58 -8.11 -26.13 -9.93
N ARG A 59 -8.68 -25.77 -8.78
CA ARG A 59 -9.81 -26.49 -8.15
C ARG A 59 -11.10 -26.41 -8.96
N LEU A 60 -11.40 -25.26 -9.55
CA LEU A 60 -12.68 -25.00 -10.24
C LEU A 60 -12.68 -25.46 -11.72
N GLY A 61 -11.55 -25.99 -12.22
CA GLY A 61 -11.46 -26.64 -13.53
C GLY A 61 -11.46 -25.68 -14.73
N GLU A 62 -11.73 -26.22 -15.93
CA GLU A 62 -11.56 -25.49 -17.20
C GLU A 62 -12.41 -24.22 -17.33
N GLY A 63 -13.62 -24.20 -16.76
CA GLY A 63 -14.48 -23.01 -16.78
C GLY A 63 -13.87 -21.83 -16.04
N ALA A 64 -13.24 -22.09 -14.88
CA ALA A 64 -12.57 -21.06 -14.09
C ALA A 64 -11.22 -20.63 -14.68
N ARG A 65 -10.53 -21.48 -15.45
CA ARG A 65 -9.30 -21.07 -16.15
C ARG A 65 -9.55 -19.93 -17.14
N GLY A 66 -10.73 -19.89 -17.75
CA GLY A 66 -11.11 -18.80 -18.67
C GLY A 66 -11.32 -17.45 -18.00
N THR A 67 -11.61 -17.42 -16.69
CA THR A 67 -11.94 -16.20 -15.95
C THR A 67 -10.89 -15.82 -14.88
N LEU A 68 -10.40 -16.80 -14.12
CA LEU A 68 -9.39 -16.62 -13.08
C LEU A 68 -7.96 -16.62 -13.63
N GLY A 69 -7.70 -17.25 -14.77
CA GLY A 69 -6.38 -17.23 -15.42
C GLY A 69 -5.92 -15.80 -15.78
N PRO A 70 -6.71 -15.01 -16.53
CA PRO A 70 -6.36 -13.62 -16.81
C PRO A 70 -6.23 -12.75 -15.55
N LEU A 71 -7.04 -13.01 -14.53
CA LEU A 71 -6.94 -12.33 -13.24
C LEU A 71 -5.61 -12.64 -12.55
N LEU A 72 -5.18 -13.91 -12.59
CA LEU A 72 -3.88 -14.34 -12.06
C LEU A 72 -2.73 -13.65 -12.79
N ASP A 73 -2.76 -13.61 -14.13
CA ASP A 73 -1.71 -12.98 -14.92
C ASP A 73 -1.54 -11.48 -14.55
N VAL A 74 -2.65 -10.74 -14.44
CA VAL A 74 -2.63 -9.32 -14.04
C VAL A 74 -2.13 -9.16 -12.61
N PHE A 75 -2.62 -9.99 -11.69
CA PHE A 75 -2.23 -9.94 -10.28
C PHE A 75 -0.74 -10.24 -10.09
N SER A 76 -0.22 -11.32 -10.68
CA SER A 76 1.18 -11.70 -10.62
C SER A 76 2.09 -10.64 -11.25
N GLY A 77 1.66 -10.00 -12.34
CA GLY A 77 2.37 -8.86 -12.93
C GLY A 77 2.50 -7.70 -11.94
N MET A 78 1.38 -7.25 -11.38
CA MET A 78 1.33 -6.17 -10.39
C MET A 78 2.17 -6.49 -9.14
N LYS A 79 2.08 -7.72 -8.63
CA LYS A 79 2.86 -8.18 -7.48
C LYS A 79 4.36 -8.04 -7.73
N ASN A 80 4.85 -8.52 -8.87
CA ASN A 80 6.28 -8.46 -9.19
C ASN A 80 6.77 -7.00 -9.33
N GLU A 81 5.96 -6.13 -9.94
CA GLU A 81 6.25 -4.70 -10.01
C GLU A 81 6.30 -4.06 -8.62
N LEU A 82 5.35 -4.38 -7.73
CA LEU A 82 5.33 -3.89 -6.35
C LEU A 82 6.53 -4.39 -5.52
N ASP A 83 6.93 -5.66 -5.68
CA ASP A 83 8.11 -6.21 -5.00
C ASP A 83 9.39 -5.45 -5.38
N ASP A 84 9.58 -5.15 -6.67
CA ASP A 84 10.73 -4.38 -7.14
C ASP A 84 10.61 -2.89 -6.78
N HIS A 85 9.39 -2.35 -6.79
CA HIS A 85 9.07 -1.01 -6.34
C HIS A 85 9.50 -0.77 -4.88
N MET A 86 9.00 -1.58 -3.94
CA MET A 86 9.34 -1.46 -2.52
C MET A 86 10.85 -1.58 -2.29
N ARG A 87 11.56 -2.46 -3.04
CA ARG A 87 13.03 -2.56 -2.96
C ARG A 87 13.73 -1.27 -3.39
N LYS A 88 13.27 -0.62 -4.47
CA LYS A 88 13.85 0.65 -4.93
C LYS A 88 13.66 1.73 -3.86
N GLU A 89 12.53 1.74 -3.19
CA GLU A 89 12.25 2.68 -2.12
C GLU A 89 13.13 2.44 -0.90
N GLU A 90 13.06 1.25 -0.31
CA GLU A 90 13.73 0.90 0.94
C GLU A 90 15.26 0.86 0.83
N MET A 91 15.80 0.51 -0.34
CA MET A 91 17.25 0.42 -0.51
C MET A 91 17.90 1.71 -0.99
N ILE A 92 17.16 2.57 -1.69
CA ILE A 92 17.72 3.74 -2.38
C ILE A 92 17.04 5.03 -1.97
N LEU A 93 15.72 5.16 -2.19
CA LEU A 93 15.01 6.43 -2.03
C LEU A 93 14.87 6.83 -0.56
N PHE A 94 14.30 5.95 0.27
CA PHE A 94 14.06 6.22 1.68
C PHE A 94 15.35 6.48 2.47
N PRO A 95 16.42 5.66 2.33
CA PRO A 95 17.67 5.96 3.02
C PRO A 95 18.29 7.29 2.59
N PHE A 96 18.09 7.71 1.34
CA PHE A 96 18.54 9.02 0.90
C PHE A 96 17.76 10.14 1.58
N ILE A 97 16.42 10.08 1.56
CA ILE A 97 15.55 11.09 2.19
C ILE A 97 15.89 11.25 3.67
N GLU A 98 16.04 10.15 4.41
CA GLU A 98 16.38 10.18 5.84
C GLU A 98 17.74 10.83 6.10
N ARG A 99 18.76 10.50 5.30
CA ARG A 99 20.09 11.11 5.44
C ARG A 99 20.05 12.60 5.14
N THR A 100 19.32 13.02 4.09
CA THR A 100 19.16 14.42 3.75
C THR A 100 18.43 15.19 4.86
N GLU A 101 17.38 14.60 5.45
CA GLU A 101 16.62 15.22 6.54
C GLU A 101 17.52 15.42 7.77
N ARG A 102 18.30 14.40 8.14
CA ARG A 102 19.24 14.49 9.25
C ARG A 102 20.31 15.55 9.02
N SER A 103 20.93 15.61 7.85
CA SER A 103 21.92 16.64 7.52
C SER A 103 21.32 18.04 7.63
N PHE A 104 20.08 18.21 7.16
CA PHE A 104 19.35 19.47 7.26
C PHE A 104 19.09 19.89 8.73
N GLU A 105 18.66 18.95 9.57
CA GLU A 105 18.45 19.19 11.02
C GLU A 105 19.75 19.54 11.76
N GLU A 106 20.87 18.90 11.38
CA GLU A 106 22.20 19.15 11.94
C GLU A 106 22.86 20.44 11.40
N GLY A 107 22.28 21.05 10.36
CA GLY A 107 22.83 22.24 9.70
C GLY A 107 24.12 21.97 8.92
N VAL A 108 24.32 20.73 8.46
CA VAL A 108 25.46 20.33 7.63
C VAL A 108 25.02 20.06 6.19
N PRO A 109 25.89 20.26 5.20
CA PRO A 109 25.55 19.93 3.82
C PRO A 109 25.24 18.44 3.65
N ALA A 110 24.15 18.14 2.94
CA ALA A 110 23.83 16.76 2.58
C ALA A 110 24.78 16.24 1.49
N ASP A 111 25.07 14.93 1.53
CA ASP A 111 25.85 14.29 0.47
C ASP A 111 25.12 14.37 -0.88
N PRO A 112 25.83 14.60 -1.99
CA PRO A 112 25.22 14.63 -3.30
C PRO A 112 24.64 13.24 -3.64
N PRO A 113 23.40 13.15 -4.16
CA PRO A 113 22.80 11.88 -4.55
C PRO A 113 23.58 11.23 -5.72
N PRO A 114 23.78 9.90 -5.72
CA PRO A 114 24.43 9.19 -6.81
C PRO A 114 23.59 9.18 -8.11
N PHE A 115 22.31 9.58 -8.00
CA PHE A 115 21.34 9.69 -9.09
C PHE A 115 21.05 11.15 -9.48
N GLY A 116 21.87 12.10 -9.05
CA GLY A 116 21.81 13.52 -9.45
C GLY A 116 20.80 14.36 -8.67
N THR A 117 19.52 13.97 -8.61
CA THR A 117 18.48 14.61 -7.80
C THR A 117 17.44 13.57 -7.37
N VAL A 118 16.87 13.73 -6.18
CA VAL A 118 15.76 12.92 -5.65
C VAL A 118 14.56 12.88 -6.58
N ARG A 119 14.41 13.86 -7.47
CA ARG A 119 13.38 13.86 -8.51
C ARG A 119 13.47 12.62 -9.42
N ASN A 120 14.67 12.13 -9.72
CA ASN A 120 14.85 11.03 -10.66
C ASN A 120 14.24 9.71 -10.14
N PRO A 121 14.58 9.22 -8.93
CA PRO A 121 13.90 8.05 -8.37
C PRO A 121 12.41 8.29 -8.11
N ILE A 122 11.99 9.48 -7.65
CA ILE A 122 10.57 9.81 -7.45
C ILE A 122 9.77 9.67 -8.75
N GLN A 123 10.30 10.13 -9.90
CA GLN A 123 9.62 9.98 -11.18
C GLN A 123 9.41 8.52 -11.55
N THR A 124 10.38 7.65 -11.26
CA THR A 124 10.21 6.20 -11.44
C THR A 124 9.10 5.66 -10.54
N MET A 125 9.05 6.05 -9.26
CA MET A 125 8.00 5.58 -8.34
C MET A 125 6.60 6.00 -8.79
N LEU A 126 6.45 7.24 -9.29
CA LEU A 126 5.18 7.72 -9.84
C LEU A 126 4.70 6.91 -11.05
N ILE A 127 5.62 6.48 -11.92
CA ILE A 127 5.29 5.61 -13.07
C ILE A 127 4.83 4.24 -12.59
N ASP A 128 5.52 3.66 -11.59
CA ASP A 128 5.12 2.38 -11.01
C ASP A 128 3.75 2.47 -10.32
N HIS A 129 3.43 3.60 -9.67
CA HIS A 129 2.12 3.85 -9.07
C HIS A 129 1.00 3.92 -10.10
N ASP A 130 1.24 4.58 -11.24
CA ASP A 130 0.28 4.60 -12.34
C ASP A 130 0.02 3.18 -12.88
N SER A 131 1.07 2.38 -13.07
CA SER A 131 0.96 0.97 -13.47
C SER A 131 0.14 0.15 -12.47
N THR A 132 0.41 0.33 -11.17
CA THR A 132 -0.32 -0.32 -10.08
C THR A 132 -1.81 0.03 -10.10
N PHE A 133 -2.15 1.32 -10.28
CA PHE A 133 -3.56 1.73 -10.38
C PHE A 133 -4.27 1.15 -11.61
N ASP A 134 -3.56 1.03 -12.75
CA ASP A 134 -4.11 0.40 -13.95
C ASP A 134 -4.36 -1.10 -13.74
N ALA A 135 -3.48 -1.81 -13.04
CA ALA A 135 -3.68 -3.21 -12.67
C ALA A 135 -4.85 -3.39 -11.70
N LEU A 136 -4.94 -2.57 -10.64
CA LEU A 136 -6.06 -2.59 -9.69
C LEU A 136 -7.40 -2.33 -10.38
N LYS A 137 -7.44 -1.41 -11.36
CA LYS A 137 -8.63 -1.14 -12.16
C LYS A 137 -9.04 -2.36 -13.00
N GLN A 138 -8.08 -3.05 -13.63
CA GLN A 138 -8.36 -4.28 -14.38
C GLN A 138 -8.88 -5.40 -13.46
N ILE A 139 -8.23 -5.61 -12.32
CA ILE A 139 -8.66 -6.57 -11.29
C ILE A 139 -10.11 -6.27 -10.87
N ARG A 140 -10.42 -5.03 -10.51
CA ARG A 140 -11.77 -4.62 -10.11
C ARG A 140 -12.80 -4.83 -11.23
N GLN A 141 -12.43 -4.63 -12.49
CA GLN A 141 -13.31 -4.91 -13.64
C GLN A 141 -13.57 -6.41 -13.80
N MET A 142 -12.53 -7.25 -13.73
CA MET A 142 -12.63 -8.71 -13.88
C MET A 142 -13.45 -9.36 -12.75
N THR A 143 -13.44 -8.78 -11.55
CA THR A 143 -14.20 -9.26 -10.39
C THR A 143 -15.59 -8.62 -10.26
N ASN A 144 -16.02 -7.81 -11.24
CA ASN A 144 -17.26 -7.03 -11.18
C ASN A 144 -17.39 -6.22 -9.87
N GLY A 145 -16.33 -5.50 -9.51
CA GLY A 145 -16.28 -4.73 -8.28
C GLY A 145 -16.23 -5.59 -7.03
N TYR A 146 -15.53 -6.73 -7.07
CA TYR A 146 -15.47 -7.71 -5.98
C TYR A 146 -16.85 -8.28 -5.59
N THR A 147 -17.77 -8.36 -6.56
CA THR A 147 -19.11 -8.92 -6.33
C THR A 147 -19.07 -10.44 -6.47
N LEU A 148 -19.48 -11.16 -5.41
CA LEU A 148 -19.42 -12.61 -5.38
C LEU A 148 -20.33 -13.27 -6.44
N PRO A 149 -19.80 -14.16 -7.29
CA PRO A 149 -20.60 -14.83 -8.31
C PRO A 149 -21.38 -16.03 -7.72
N GLY A 150 -22.70 -16.06 -7.95
CA GLY A 150 -23.55 -17.27 -7.96
C GLY A 150 -23.28 -18.34 -6.89
N GLU A 151 -23.37 -19.62 -7.29
CA GLU A 151 -23.35 -20.80 -6.43
C GLU A 151 -21.99 -21.09 -5.74
N ASP A 152 -20.90 -20.42 -6.16
CA ASP A 152 -19.54 -20.59 -5.61
C ASP A 152 -19.10 -19.46 -4.66
N ARG A 153 -20.08 -18.81 -4.02
CA ARG A 153 -19.88 -17.65 -3.12
C ARG A 153 -18.81 -17.87 -2.06
N GLU A 154 -18.86 -19.01 -1.36
CA GLU A 154 -17.93 -19.33 -0.28
C GLU A 154 -16.48 -19.48 -0.77
N ALA A 155 -16.27 -19.95 -2.00
CA ALA A 155 -14.94 -20.11 -2.57
C ALA A 155 -14.30 -18.75 -2.92
N HIS A 156 -15.10 -17.74 -3.27
CA HIS A 156 -14.63 -16.43 -3.72
C HIS A 156 -14.56 -15.37 -2.61
N GLU A 157 -15.32 -15.54 -1.52
CA GLU A 157 -15.46 -14.53 -0.47
C GLU A 157 -14.13 -14.08 0.13
N ALA A 158 -13.29 -15.05 0.53
CA ALA A 158 -12.01 -14.74 1.14
C ALA A 158 -10.98 -14.16 0.15
N LEU A 159 -11.10 -14.45 -1.15
CA LEU A 159 -10.22 -13.88 -2.18
C LEU A 159 -10.63 -12.43 -2.49
N TYR A 160 -11.92 -12.20 -2.72
CA TYR A 160 -12.43 -10.90 -3.13
C TYR A 160 -12.33 -9.88 -2.00
N LYS A 161 -12.53 -10.32 -0.76
CA LYS A 161 -12.26 -9.50 0.42
C LYS A 161 -10.77 -9.11 0.50
N GLY A 162 -9.85 -10.07 0.31
CA GLY A 162 -8.42 -9.79 0.31
C GLY A 162 -8.01 -8.81 -0.79
N LEU A 163 -8.55 -8.95 -2.01
CA LEU A 163 -8.32 -8.01 -3.11
C LEU A 163 -8.86 -6.60 -2.80
N GLU A 164 -10.03 -6.50 -2.17
CA GLU A 164 -10.61 -5.21 -1.78
C GLU A 164 -9.80 -4.52 -0.67
N GLU A 165 -9.35 -5.28 0.34
CA GLU A 165 -8.48 -4.80 1.41
C GLU A 165 -7.11 -4.35 0.86
N LEU A 166 -6.51 -5.13 -0.05
CA LEU A 166 -5.27 -4.79 -0.75
C LEU A 166 -5.41 -3.49 -1.53
N GLU A 167 -6.48 -3.33 -2.33
CA GLU A 167 -6.71 -2.10 -3.08
C GLU A 167 -6.87 -0.89 -2.15
N SER A 168 -7.57 -1.07 -1.02
CA SER A 168 -7.75 0.00 -0.05
C SER A 168 -6.44 0.41 0.61
N ASP A 169 -5.59 -0.56 0.97
CA ASP A 169 -4.29 -0.31 1.59
C ASP A 169 -3.33 0.40 0.62
N LEU A 170 -3.22 -0.11 -0.63
CA LEU A 170 -2.40 0.50 -1.69
C LEU A 170 -2.82 1.94 -2.00
N ARG A 171 -4.12 2.26 -1.98
CA ARG A 171 -4.58 3.64 -2.18
C ARG A 171 -4.12 4.58 -1.06
N ILE A 172 -4.08 4.11 0.18
CA ILE A 172 -3.61 4.90 1.33
C ILE A 172 -2.10 5.04 1.27
N HIS A 173 -1.39 3.94 1.04
CA HIS A 173 0.07 3.90 0.86
C HIS A 173 0.51 4.91 -0.21
N ILE A 174 0.00 4.78 -1.43
CA ILE A 174 0.39 5.65 -2.55
C ILE A 174 0.00 7.11 -2.28
N HIS A 175 -1.08 7.38 -1.55
CA HIS A 175 -1.42 8.75 -1.13
C HIS A 175 -0.38 9.35 -0.18
N LEU A 176 0.06 8.59 0.83
CA LEU A 176 1.10 9.04 1.76
C LEU A 176 2.39 9.39 1.01
N GLU A 177 2.70 8.64 -0.05
CA GLU A 177 3.90 8.89 -0.85
C GLU A 177 3.74 10.05 -1.82
N ASN A 178 2.77 9.97 -2.72
CA ASN A 178 2.58 10.93 -3.79
C ASN A 178 2.24 12.33 -3.29
N ASP A 179 1.39 12.41 -2.26
CA ASP A 179 0.81 13.68 -1.83
C ASP A 179 1.53 14.27 -0.61
N ILE A 180 2.33 13.48 0.11
CA ILE A 180 3.00 13.93 1.34
C ILE A 180 4.52 13.73 1.28
N LEU A 181 5.01 12.49 1.18
CA LEU A 181 6.44 12.19 1.27
C LEU A 181 7.23 12.82 0.11
N PHE A 182 6.85 12.54 -1.14
CA PHE A 182 7.60 12.96 -2.33
C PHE A 182 7.66 14.49 -2.51
N PRO A 183 6.55 15.25 -2.37
CA PRO A 183 6.61 16.71 -2.46
C PRO A 183 7.53 17.32 -1.39
N ARG A 184 7.53 16.75 -0.17
CA ARG A 184 8.36 17.23 0.92
C ARG A 184 9.82 16.84 0.75
N ALA A 185 10.13 15.66 0.23
CA ALA A 185 11.49 15.24 -0.12
C ALA A 185 12.11 16.16 -1.19
N LEU A 186 11.33 16.55 -2.20
CA LEU A 186 11.76 17.51 -3.23
C LEU A 186 12.05 18.91 -2.64
N ALA A 187 11.23 19.35 -1.68
CA ALA A 187 11.45 20.63 -0.98
C ALA A 187 12.70 20.58 -0.10
N LEU A 188 12.87 19.48 0.65
CA LEU A 188 14.02 19.24 1.51
C LEU A 188 15.35 19.25 0.74
N GLU A 189 15.44 18.54 -0.39
CA GLU A 189 16.67 18.53 -1.21
C GLU A 189 17.07 19.97 -1.65
N LYS A 190 16.08 20.78 -2.03
CA LYS A 190 16.31 22.17 -2.45
C LYS A 190 16.86 23.06 -1.33
N ASP A 191 16.46 22.80 -0.10
CA ASP A 191 16.88 23.58 1.07
C ASP A 191 18.18 23.05 1.69
N ALA A 192 18.46 21.74 1.57
CA ALA A 192 19.63 21.07 2.15
C ALA A 192 20.90 21.10 1.27
N ILE A 193 20.77 21.32 -0.04
CA ILE A 193 21.91 21.38 -1.01
C ILE A 193 22.29 22.84 -1.36
N ARG A 194 21.80 23.83 -0.60
CA ARG A 194 22.22 25.23 -0.71
C ARG A 194 23.47 25.53 0.10
#